data_AF-A0A2D8MXS0-F1
#
_entry.id   AF-A0A2D8MXS0-F1
#
_cell.length_a   1.000
_cell.length_b   1.000
_cell.length_c   1.000
_cell.angle_alpha   90.00
_cell.angle_beta   90.00
_cell.angle_gamma   90.00
#
_symmetry.space_group_name_H-M   'P 1'
#
loop_
_entity.id
_entity.type
_entity.pdbx_description
1 polymer ?
#
loop_
_entity_poly.entity_id
_entity_poly.type
_entity_poly.pdbx_seq_one_letter_code
_entity_poly.pdbx_strand_id
1 'polypeptide(L)'
;MRLFSLLAVVLVSLFCVSARAAEVSLFNGKTLDGWKGKADLWSVKDGAIVGSTGPKGIRSNTFLVSEKSYANYILKLKFRFNGKGNSGIQFRSKQVGKPEDYVISGYQADIGNGFHGSLYDEKRRGMLHAAKNDWAKLFKRFLHLDGKRWNSYEIRAIGNDITLSINGLVTTR
;
A
#
# COMPACT_ATOMS: atom_id res chain seq x y z
N MET A 1 -6.74 -29.72 67.37
CA MET A 1 -7.34 -28.93 66.28
C MET A 1 -6.36 -27.86 65.83
N ARG A 2 -5.87 -27.93 64.59
CA ARG A 2 -5.49 -26.80 63.72
C ARG A 2 -5.04 -27.36 62.38
N LEU A 3 -5.98 -27.43 61.45
CA LEU A 3 -5.77 -27.74 60.04
C LEU A 3 -5.01 -26.56 59.41
N PHE A 4 -3.86 -26.80 58.80
CA PHE A 4 -3.22 -25.84 57.91
C PHE A 4 -3.57 -26.21 56.47
N SER A 5 -4.52 -25.47 55.89
CA SER A 5 -4.85 -25.58 54.46
C SER A 5 -3.76 -24.91 53.64
N LEU A 6 -2.99 -25.69 52.87
CA LEU A 6 -2.10 -25.16 51.83
C LEU A 6 -2.96 -24.66 50.65
N LEU A 7 -2.96 -23.36 50.42
CA LEU A 7 -3.53 -22.76 49.22
C LEU A 7 -2.52 -22.91 48.08
N ALA A 8 -2.76 -23.85 47.16
CA ALA A 8 -1.98 -23.99 45.94
C ALA A 8 -2.34 -22.84 44.98
N VAL A 9 -1.45 -21.86 44.82
CA VAL A 9 -1.57 -20.81 43.81
C VAL A 9 -1.15 -21.42 42.46
N VAL A 10 -2.13 -21.75 41.62
CA VAL A 10 -1.88 -22.13 40.24
C VAL A 10 -1.55 -20.87 39.44
N LEU A 11 -0.26 -20.64 39.19
CA LEU A 11 0.20 -19.60 38.28
C LEU A 11 -0.14 -20.03 36.85
N VAL A 12 -1.26 -19.54 36.32
CA VAL A 12 -1.57 -19.68 34.89
C VAL A 12 -0.69 -18.68 34.15
N SER A 13 0.44 -19.16 33.64
CA SER A 13 1.28 -18.41 32.71
C SER A 13 0.50 -18.16 31.42
N LEU A 14 -0.04 -16.95 31.27
CA LEU A 14 -0.61 -16.44 30.03
C LEU A 14 0.52 -16.34 28.98
N PHE A 15 0.73 -17.42 28.24
CA PHE A 15 1.50 -17.36 27.00
C PHE A 15 0.72 -16.48 26.03
N CYS A 16 1.11 -15.21 25.93
CA CYS A 16 0.68 -14.34 24.85
C CYS A 16 1.32 -14.87 23.57
N VAL A 17 0.61 -15.77 22.89
CA VAL A 17 0.99 -16.20 21.54
C VAL A 17 0.90 -14.95 20.66
N SER A 18 2.06 -14.41 20.29
CA SER A 18 2.14 -13.35 19.29
C SER A 18 1.58 -13.91 17.98
N ALA A 19 0.35 -13.53 17.64
CA ALA A 19 -0.27 -13.90 16.38
C ALA A 19 0.52 -13.22 15.24
N ARG A 20 1.47 -13.93 14.66
CA ARG A 20 2.17 -13.48 13.46
C ARG A 20 1.22 -13.67 12.28
N ALA A 21 0.78 -12.58 11.67
CA ALA A 21 -0.03 -12.65 10.46
C ALA A 21 0.73 -13.44 9.37
N ALA A 22 0.03 -14.35 8.69
CA ALA A 22 0.60 -15.11 7.60
C ALA A 22 1.02 -14.17 6.47
N GLU A 23 2.23 -14.35 5.94
CA GLU A 23 2.69 -13.61 4.78
C GLU A 23 2.00 -14.16 3.52
N VAL A 24 1.36 -13.28 2.76
CA VAL A 24 0.63 -13.65 1.53
C VAL A 24 1.21 -12.83 0.38
N SER A 25 1.72 -13.52 -0.64
CA SER A 25 2.11 -12.83 -1.88
C SER A 25 0.87 -12.45 -2.68
N LEU A 26 0.80 -11.19 -3.11
CA LEU A 26 -0.26 -10.69 -3.99
C LEU A 26 0.08 -10.85 -5.47
N PHE A 27 1.34 -11.13 -5.81
CA PHE A 27 1.80 -11.22 -7.19
C PHE A 27 2.75 -12.41 -7.36
N ASN A 28 2.50 -13.20 -8.40
CA ASN A 28 3.24 -14.44 -8.65
C ASN A 28 4.53 -14.23 -9.48
N GLY A 29 4.84 -12.98 -9.89
CA GLY A 29 6.01 -12.66 -10.70
C GLY A 29 5.86 -12.95 -12.19
N LYS A 30 4.73 -13.46 -12.66
CA LYS A 30 4.57 -14.00 -14.02
C LYS A 30 3.33 -13.48 -14.74
N THR A 31 2.19 -13.45 -14.07
CA THR A 31 0.88 -13.14 -14.66
C THR A 31 0.10 -12.18 -13.75
N LEU A 32 -0.98 -11.60 -14.29
CA LEU A 32 -1.91 -10.78 -13.52
C LEU A 32 -3.05 -11.62 -12.90
N ASP A 33 -2.82 -12.91 -12.66
CA ASP A 33 -3.82 -13.76 -11.99
C ASP A 33 -4.14 -13.20 -10.60
N GLY A 34 -5.43 -13.09 -10.28
CA GLY A 34 -5.89 -12.40 -9.06
C GLY A 34 -6.01 -10.89 -9.18
N TRP A 35 -5.84 -10.32 -10.38
CA TRP A 35 -5.97 -8.88 -10.67
C TRP A 35 -6.90 -8.61 -11.86
N LYS A 36 -7.56 -7.45 -11.85
CA LYS A 36 -8.42 -6.95 -12.94
C LYS A 36 -8.07 -5.50 -13.27
N GLY A 37 -8.04 -5.16 -14.55
CA GLY A 37 -7.73 -3.83 -15.03
C GLY A 37 -7.82 -3.76 -16.55
N LYS A 38 -7.60 -2.57 -17.12
CA LYS A 38 -7.60 -2.38 -18.58
C LYS A 38 -6.33 -3.00 -19.18
N ALA A 39 -6.51 -3.98 -20.07
CA ALA A 39 -5.41 -4.80 -20.60
C ALA A 39 -4.40 -4.02 -21.46
N ASP A 40 -4.79 -2.86 -21.99
CA ASP A 40 -3.93 -1.94 -22.73
C ASP A 40 -3.02 -1.08 -21.83
N LEU A 41 -3.31 -1.01 -20.52
CA LEU A 41 -2.57 -0.19 -19.56
C LEU A 41 -1.67 -1.02 -18.63
N TRP A 42 -1.98 -2.31 -18.44
CA TRP A 42 -1.34 -3.17 -17.46
C TRP A 42 -0.73 -4.41 -18.10
N SER A 43 0.52 -4.69 -17.74
CA SER A 43 1.25 -5.86 -18.22
C SER A 43 2.20 -6.39 -17.14
N VAL A 44 2.81 -7.55 -17.39
CA VAL A 44 3.93 -8.06 -16.61
C VAL A 44 5.18 -8.03 -17.48
N LYS A 45 6.26 -7.42 -16.95
CA LYS A 45 7.56 -7.38 -17.61
C LYS A 45 8.67 -7.54 -16.59
N ASP A 46 9.65 -8.39 -16.88
CA ASP A 46 10.84 -8.63 -16.04
C ASP A 46 10.48 -8.94 -14.58
N GLY A 47 9.43 -9.73 -14.37
CA GLY A 47 8.98 -10.11 -13.04
C GLY A 47 8.30 -8.99 -12.24
N ALA A 48 7.81 -7.94 -12.90
CA ALA A 48 7.11 -6.82 -12.29
C ALA A 48 5.81 -6.47 -13.02
N ILE A 49 4.80 -6.03 -12.26
CA ILE A 49 3.62 -5.37 -12.82
C ILE A 49 4.05 -4.01 -13.37
N VAL A 50 3.69 -3.73 -14.62
CA VAL A 50 3.99 -2.46 -15.31
C VAL A 50 2.69 -1.79 -15.72
N GLY A 51 2.47 -0.58 -15.19
CA GLY A 51 1.42 0.34 -15.62
C GLY A 51 1.96 1.39 -16.58
N SER A 52 1.23 1.66 -17.67
CA SER A 52 1.57 2.69 -18.65
C SER A 52 0.31 3.37 -19.17
N THR A 53 0.33 4.69 -19.28
CA THR A 53 -0.75 5.48 -19.89
C THR A 53 -0.51 5.73 -21.38
N GLY A 54 0.60 5.22 -21.94
CA GLY A 54 1.01 5.47 -23.31
C GLY A 54 1.29 6.95 -23.62
N PRO A 55 1.69 7.27 -24.86
CA PRO A 55 2.03 8.64 -25.24
C PRO A 55 0.80 9.58 -25.30
N LYS A 56 -0.39 9.03 -25.51
CA LYS A 56 -1.65 9.80 -25.57
C LYS A 56 -2.25 10.07 -24.18
N GLY A 57 -1.69 9.45 -23.13
CA GLY A 57 -2.25 9.50 -21.79
C GLY A 57 -3.62 8.80 -21.68
N ILE A 58 -4.25 8.98 -20.53
CA ILE A 58 -5.60 8.47 -20.23
C ILE A 58 -6.51 9.65 -19.87
N ARG A 59 -7.81 9.51 -20.12
CA ARG A 59 -8.80 10.57 -19.85
C ARG A 59 -9.25 10.62 -18.39
N SER A 60 -9.12 9.52 -17.67
CA SER A 60 -9.53 9.37 -16.28
C SER A 60 -8.61 8.38 -15.56
N ASN A 61 -8.50 8.54 -14.24
CA ASN A 61 -7.80 7.57 -13.38
C ASN A 61 -8.46 6.19 -13.51
N THR A 62 -7.64 5.16 -13.60
CA THR A 62 -8.05 3.77 -13.67
C THR A 62 -6.98 2.92 -13.00
N PHE A 63 -7.36 1.76 -12.46
CA PHE A 63 -6.52 1.00 -11.55
C PHE A 63 -6.41 -0.47 -11.93
N LEU A 64 -5.33 -1.11 -11.49
CA LEU A 64 -5.25 -2.55 -11.41
C LEU A 64 -5.75 -2.97 -10.02
N VAL A 65 -6.84 -3.71 -9.99
CA VAL A 65 -7.61 -4.02 -8.78
C VAL A 65 -7.40 -5.49 -8.42
N SER A 66 -7.03 -5.79 -7.18
CA SER A 66 -6.94 -7.18 -6.70
C SER A 66 -8.35 -7.76 -6.51
N GLU A 67 -8.52 -9.03 -6.83
CA GLU A 67 -9.77 -9.77 -6.54
C GLU A 67 -9.95 -10.03 -5.04
N LYS A 68 -8.89 -9.90 -4.23
CA LYS A 68 -8.92 -10.12 -2.79
C LYS A 68 -9.08 -8.80 -2.03
N SER A 69 -9.83 -8.85 -0.93
CA SER A 69 -10.02 -7.72 -0.01
C SER A 69 -9.32 -7.97 1.33
N TYR A 70 -8.74 -6.92 1.90
CA TYR A 70 -8.07 -6.98 3.20
C TYR A 70 -8.46 -5.77 4.06
N ALA A 71 -8.68 -6.00 5.36
CA ALA A 71 -9.05 -4.95 6.31
C ALA A 71 -7.84 -4.43 7.09
N ASN A 72 -7.10 -5.33 7.74
CA ASN A 72 -5.93 -5.04 8.56
C ASN A 72 -4.71 -5.76 8.02
N TYR A 73 -3.67 -5.01 7.65
CA TYR A 73 -2.46 -5.58 7.04
C TYR A 73 -1.28 -4.60 7.08
N ILE A 74 -0.10 -5.15 6.81
CA ILE A 74 1.09 -4.41 6.41
C ILE A 74 1.40 -4.87 4.99
N LEU A 75 1.21 -3.99 4.01
CA LEU A 75 1.55 -4.25 2.62
C LEU A 75 2.98 -3.78 2.38
N LYS A 76 3.83 -4.68 1.89
CA LYS A 76 5.20 -4.39 1.47
C LYS A 76 5.34 -4.62 -0.02
N LEU A 77 5.88 -3.65 -0.73
CA LEU A 77 6.15 -3.76 -2.16
C LEU A 77 7.38 -2.95 -2.54
N LYS A 78 7.86 -3.16 -3.76
CA LYS A 78 8.83 -2.28 -4.39
C LYS A 78 8.21 -1.61 -5.61
N PHE A 79 8.58 -0.37 -5.88
CA PHE A 79 8.17 0.36 -7.07
C PHE A 79 9.35 1.03 -7.76
N ARG A 80 9.21 1.23 -9.08
CA ARG A 80 10.02 2.17 -9.86
C ARG A 80 9.09 3.21 -10.44
N PHE A 81 9.54 4.45 -10.47
CA PHE A 81 8.79 5.55 -11.05
C PHE A 81 9.71 6.35 -11.98
N ASN A 82 9.25 6.59 -13.21
CA ASN A 82 10.04 7.24 -14.26
C ASN A 82 10.00 8.78 -14.18
N GLY A 83 9.40 9.34 -13.11
CA GLY A 83 9.31 10.78 -12.88
C GLY A 83 8.21 11.48 -13.68
N LYS A 84 7.34 10.75 -14.39
CA LYS A 84 6.25 11.33 -15.20
C LYS A 84 4.88 10.80 -14.78
N GLY A 85 3.91 11.71 -14.75
CA GLY A 85 2.52 11.40 -14.37
C GLY A 85 2.32 11.31 -12.86
N ASN A 86 1.22 10.67 -12.48
CA ASN A 86 0.89 10.34 -11.10
C ASN A 86 0.46 8.88 -11.04
N SER A 87 0.87 8.20 -9.98
CA SER A 87 0.53 6.82 -9.67
C SER A 87 0.35 6.71 -8.16
N GLY A 88 0.11 5.51 -7.67
CA GLY A 88 -0.07 5.28 -6.24
C GLY A 88 -0.65 3.92 -5.99
N ILE A 89 -0.61 3.55 -4.72
CA ILE A 89 -1.17 2.29 -4.26
C ILE A 89 -2.48 2.64 -3.59
N GLN A 90 -3.56 2.22 -4.23
CA GLN A 90 -4.90 2.38 -3.69
C GLN A 90 -5.23 1.23 -2.76
N PHE A 91 -5.89 1.56 -1.66
CA PHE A 91 -6.11 0.59 -0.59
C PHE A 91 -7.36 0.91 0.24
N ARG A 92 -7.97 -0.16 0.76
CA ARG A 92 -9.32 -0.12 1.38
C ARG A 92 -10.35 0.59 0.49
N SER A 93 -10.26 0.30 -0.81
CA SER A 93 -11.04 0.99 -1.84
C SER A 93 -12.29 0.19 -2.21
N LYS A 94 -13.23 0.88 -2.86
CA LYS A 94 -14.44 0.30 -3.46
C LYS A 94 -14.52 0.73 -4.91
N GLN A 95 -15.00 -0.16 -5.79
CA GLN A 95 -15.33 0.20 -7.17
C GLN A 95 -16.43 1.26 -7.17
N VAL A 96 -16.28 2.28 -8.04
CA VAL A 96 -17.29 3.30 -8.27
C VAL A 96 -17.46 3.53 -9.78
N GLY A 97 -18.65 3.97 -10.19
CA GLY A 97 -18.98 4.07 -11.62
C GLY A 97 -19.12 2.69 -12.28
N LYS A 98 -18.82 2.60 -13.57
CA LYS A 98 -18.93 1.34 -14.30
C LYS A 98 -17.78 0.39 -13.96
N PRO A 99 -18.02 -0.91 -13.73
CA PRO A 99 -16.97 -1.87 -13.36
C PRO A 99 -15.79 -1.90 -14.34
N GLU A 100 -16.06 -1.86 -15.64
CA GLU A 100 -15.07 -1.90 -16.72
C GLU A 100 -14.15 -0.67 -16.81
N ASP A 101 -14.52 0.43 -16.14
CA ASP A 101 -13.66 1.61 -16.06
C ASP A 101 -12.57 1.48 -15.01
N TYR A 102 -12.71 0.52 -14.08
CA TYR A 102 -11.78 0.30 -12.96
C TYR A 102 -11.47 1.59 -12.20
N VAL A 103 -12.50 2.42 -11.98
CA VAL A 103 -12.42 3.60 -11.12
C VAL A 103 -12.79 3.17 -9.71
N ILE A 104 -12.02 3.63 -8.74
CA ILE A 104 -12.22 3.28 -7.34
C ILE A 104 -12.27 4.53 -6.46
N SER A 105 -12.83 4.37 -5.27
CA SER A 105 -12.83 5.34 -4.19
C SER A 105 -12.22 4.71 -2.94
N GLY A 106 -11.26 5.38 -2.32
CA GLY A 106 -10.49 4.83 -1.20
C GLY A 106 -9.22 5.61 -0.90
N TYR A 107 -8.42 5.10 0.03
CA TYR A 107 -7.16 5.72 0.38
C TYR A 107 -6.09 5.43 -0.67
N GLN A 108 -5.26 6.42 -0.97
CA GLN A 108 -4.15 6.31 -1.89
C GLN A 108 -2.85 6.71 -1.21
N ALA A 109 -1.86 5.83 -1.30
CA ALA A 109 -0.48 6.10 -0.96
C ALA A 109 0.22 6.60 -2.24
N ASP A 110 0.40 7.92 -2.33
CA ASP A 110 0.74 8.59 -3.59
C ASP A 110 2.18 8.36 -4.04
N ILE A 111 2.35 8.24 -5.36
CA ILE A 111 3.62 8.20 -6.09
C ILE A 111 3.51 9.13 -7.29
N GLY A 112 3.85 10.40 -7.10
CA GLY A 112 3.89 11.40 -8.16
C GLY A 112 4.70 12.62 -7.74
N ASN A 113 5.13 13.42 -8.72
CA ASN A 113 5.93 14.62 -8.45
C ASN A 113 5.17 15.56 -7.51
N GLY A 114 5.76 15.86 -6.35
CA GLY A 114 5.14 16.69 -5.30
C GLY A 114 4.18 15.95 -4.36
N PHE A 115 3.87 14.67 -4.63
CA PHE A 115 2.92 13.87 -3.84
C PHE A 115 3.50 12.57 -3.28
N HIS A 116 4.76 12.22 -3.58
CA HIS A 116 5.38 11.00 -3.08
C HIS A 116 5.25 10.85 -1.56
N GLY A 117 4.60 9.77 -1.12
CA GLY A 117 4.44 9.49 0.30
C GLY A 117 3.27 10.23 0.97
N SER A 118 2.46 10.98 0.21
CA SER A 118 1.23 11.59 0.69
C SER A 118 0.11 10.56 0.83
N LEU A 119 -0.79 10.79 1.79
CA LEU A 119 -2.04 10.06 1.94
C LEU A 119 -3.18 10.88 1.35
N TYR A 120 -3.71 10.40 0.23
CA TYR A 120 -4.86 10.98 -0.44
C TYR A 120 -6.10 10.12 -0.26
N ASP A 121 -7.28 10.71 -0.39
CA ASP A 121 -8.56 10.03 -0.25
C ASP A 121 -9.45 10.21 -1.49
N GLU A 122 -9.21 9.32 -2.47
CA GLU A 122 -9.73 9.38 -3.83
C GLU A 122 -11.25 9.31 -3.86
N LYS A 123 -11.86 10.29 -4.56
CA LYS A 123 -13.31 10.46 -4.69
C LYS A 123 -14.04 10.58 -3.33
N ARG A 124 -13.31 10.93 -2.26
CA ARG A 124 -13.86 11.23 -0.93
C ARG A 124 -13.36 12.59 -0.44
N ARG A 125 -12.44 12.61 0.52
CA ARG A 125 -12.02 13.82 1.26
C ARG A 125 -10.84 14.56 0.61
N GLY A 126 -10.20 14.00 -0.41
CA GLY A 126 -9.02 14.60 -1.02
C GLY A 126 -7.76 14.42 -0.16
N MET A 127 -6.88 15.42 -0.12
CA MET A 127 -5.59 15.31 0.58
C MET A 127 -5.79 15.23 2.10
N LEU A 128 -5.44 14.10 2.71
CA LEU A 128 -5.51 13.91 4.17
C LEU A 128 -4.18 14.24 4.83
N HIS A 129 -3.08 13.86 4.20
CA HIS A 129 -1.73 14.17 4.68
C HIS A 129 -0.81 14.40 3.50
N ALA A 130 -0.37 15.65 3.30
CA ALA A 130 0.66 15.95 2.33
C ALA A 130 2.04 15.61 2.92
N ALA A 131 2.86 14.91 2.16
CA ALA A 131 4.28 14.81 2.47
C ALA A 131 4.88 16.23 2.56
N LYS A 132 5.42 16.64 3.72
CA LYS A 132 5.88 18.04 3.93
C LYS A 132 7.01 18.40 2.94
N ASN A 133 7.07 19.65 2.49
CA ASN A 133 8.06 20.12 1.51
C ASN A 133 9.52 20.00 1.98
N ASP A 134 9.79 20.02 3.29
CA ASP A 134 11.15 19.80 3.83
C ASP A 134 11.60 18.34 3.62
N TRP A 135 10.64 17.42 3.52
CA TRP A 135 10.90 16.07 3.05
C TRP A 135 11.35 16.05 1.61
N ALA A 136 11.09 17.04 0.75
CA ALA A 136 11.54 16.99 -0.65
C ALA A 136 13.08 16.89 -0.76
N LYS A 137 13.84 17.49 0.18
CA LYS A 137 15.30 17.31 0.26
C LYS A 137 15.69 15.91 0.76
N LEU A 138 15.05 15.43 1.83
CA LEU A 138 15.26 14.07 2.35
C LEU A 138 14.86 13.01 1.31
N PHE A 139 13.69 13.14 0.70
CA PHE A 139 13.21 12.33 -0.40
C PHE A 139 14.14 12.36 -1.60
N LYS A 140 14.70 13.50 -2.04
CA LYS A 140 15.71 13.46 -3.11
C LYS A 140 16.93 12.59 -2.75
N ARG A 141 17.26 12.45 -1.46
CA ARG A 141 18.33 11.57 -0.98
C ARG A 141 17.88 10.11 -0.86
N PHE A 142 16.65 9.85 -0.43
CA PHE A 142 16.16 8.51 -0.15
C PHE A 142 15.40 7.87 -1.31
N LEU A 143 14.58 8.62 -2.06
CA LEU A 143 13.87 8.14 -3.25
C LEU A 143 14.82 8.05 -4.45
N HIS A 144 14.64 6.97 -5.19
CA HIS A 144 15.23 6.78 -6.50
C HIS A 144 14.16 7.05 -7.57
N LEU A 145 14.17 8.27 -8.09
CA LEU A 145 13.21 8.74 -9.11
C LEU A 145 13.79 8.70 -10.54
N ASP A 146 14.86 7.94 -10.74
CA ASP A 146 15.54 7.79 -12.04
C ASP A 146 14.87 6.77 -12.97
N GLY A 147 13.78 6.14 -12.54
CA GLY A 147 13.07 5.08 -13.27
C GLY A 147 13.83 3.75 -13.36
N LYS A 148 15.05 3.66 -12.84
CA LYS A 148 15.92 2.48 -12.95
C LYS A 148 15.95 1.70 -11.64
N ARG A 149 16.13 2.41 -10.52
CA ARG A 149 16.26 1.81 -9.20
C ARG A 149 14.92 1.65 -8.51
N TRP A 150 14.82 0.59 -7.72
CA TRP A 150 13.65 0.24 -6.93
C TRP A 150 13.61 1.01 -5.61
N ASN A 151 12.42 1.41 -5.20
CA ASN A 151 12.11 1.94 -3.88
C ASN A 151 11.20 0.94 -3.15
N SER A 152 11.40 0.68 -1.85
CA SER A 152 10.43 -0.04 -1.04
C SER A 152 9.32 0.90 -0.57
N TYR A 153 8.07 0.45 -0.61
CA TYR A 153 6.92 1.11 0.01
C TYR A 153 6.31 0.14 1.02
N GLU A 154 6.09 0.63 2.24
CA GLU A 154 5.31 -0.05 3.27
C GLU A 154 4.05 0.75 3.60
N ILE A 155 2.91 0.07 3.62
CA ILE A 155 1.60 0.62 3.98
C ILE A 155 1.07 -0.21 5.13
N ARG A 156 1.09 0.34 6.34
CA ARG A 156 0.47 -0.26 7.51
C ARG A 156 -0.92 0.34 7.68
N ALA A 157 -1.95 -0.50 7.58
CA ALA A 157 -3.34 -0.10 7.74
C ALA A 157 -4.01 -1.00 8.78
N ILE A 158 -4.10 -0.56 10.03
CA ILE A 158 -4.60 -1.33 11.17
C ILE A 158 -5.69 -0.52 11.89
N GLY A 159 -6.94 -0.98 11.85
CA GLY A 159 -8.07 -0.17 12.32
C GLY A 159 -8.09 1.17 11.59
N ASN A 160 -8.12 2.28 12.31
CA ASN A 160 -8.04 3.63 11.73
C ASN A 160 -6.61 4.18 11.61
N ASP A 161 -5.60 3.43 12.09
CA ASP A 161 -4.20 3.85 12.04
C ASP A 161 -3.59 3.48 10.68
N ILE A 162 -3.12 4.50 9.96
CA ILE A 162 -2.49 4.38 8.65
C ILE A 162 -1.11 5.00 8.74
N THR A 163 -0.08 4.20 8.48
CA THR A 163 1.30 4.67 8.37
C THR A 163 1.83 4.33 6.99
N LEU A 164 2.41 5.33 6.33
CA LEU A 164 3.08 5.18 5.04
C LEU A 164 4.59 5.30 5.22
N SER A 165 5.38 4.47 4.54
CA SER A 165 6.83 4.56 4.58
C SER A 165 7.46 4.24 3.24
N ILE A 166 8.48 5.01 2.84
CA ILE A 166 9.25 4.78 1.62
C ILE A 166 10.72 4.65 1.97
N ASN A 167 11.38 3.58 1.53
CA ASN A 167 12.78 3.28 1.84
C ASN A 167 13.10 3.36 3.35
N GLY A 168 12.17 2.87 4.18
CA GLY A 168 12.27 2.90 5.65
C GLY A 168 11.91 4.23 6.31
N LEU A 169 11.62 5.27 5.53
CA LEU A 169 11.31 6.60 6.01
C LEU A 169 9.79 6.78 6.15
N VAL A 170 9.30 7.06 7.36
CA VAL A 170 7.86 7.32 7.59
C VAL A 170 7.45 8.65 6.95
N THR A 171 6.44 8.62 6.09
CA THR A 171 5.99 9.76 5.30
C THR A 171 4.63 10.30 5.75
N THR A 172 3.82 9.46 6.39
CA THR A 172 2.53 9.80 6.99
C THR A 172 2.30 8.91 8.21
N ARG A 173 1.66 9.45 9.25
CA ARG A 173 1.12 8.74 10.42
C ARG A 173 -0.09 9.50 10.95
#